data_AF-A0A382BQH0-F1
#
_entry.id   AF-A0A382BQH0-F1
#
_cell.length_a   1.000
_cell.length_b   1.000
_cell.length_c   1.000
_cell.angle_alpha   90.00
_cell.angle_beta   90.00
_cell.angle_gamma   90.00
#
_symmetry.space_group_name_H-M   'P 1'
#
loop_
_entity.id
_entity.type
_entity.pdbx_description
1 polymer ?
#
loop_
_entity_poly.entity_id
_entity_poly.type
_entity_poly.pdbx_seq_one_letter_code
_entity_poly.pdbx_strand_id
1 'polypeptide(L)'
;MGRYLYLKRLHEKSENMFLLRRNVHRLEKGLLMRPRRPVFGLKYIEELINVYEGLVSKDIENDSSIKNQLIWAHDVLEEYFSVVGEHTIISKCRDQFQEIDIAYKSDEKKVPFNLITKGSPVQYDEFFKLTKNRRSVRWFLPKPVPRKMIDQAILAAVQSPSSCNRLPYEFRVIDDEKMVKEV
;
A
#
# COMPACT_ATOMS: atom_id res chain seq x y z
N MET A 1 21.44 -25.86 10.90
CA MET A 1 21.74 -24.42 10.75
C MET A 1 20.87 -23.70 9.71
N GLY A 2 20.55 -24.30 8.55
CA GLY A 2 19.82 -23.63 7.46
C GLY A 2 18.39 -23.16 7.78
N ARG A 3 17.59 -23.95 8.52
CA ARG A 3 16.22 -23.58 8.90
C ARG A 3 16.15 -22.34 9.80
N TYR A 4 17.08 -22.19 10.74
CA TYR A 4 17.16 -21.02 11.62
C TYR A 4 17.51 -19.75 10.82
N LEU A 5 18.52 -19.83 9.95
CA LEU A 5 18.91 -18.72 9.07
C LEU A 5 17.80 -18.35 8.06
N TYR A 6 17.00 -19.32 7.63
CA TYR A 6 15.83 -19.08 6.79
C TYR A 6 14.73 -18.33 7.54
N LEU A 7 14.35 -18.78 8.74
CA LEU A 7 13.33 -18.11 9.56
C LEU A 7 13.78 -16.70 9.99
N LYS A 8 15.06 -16.53 10.35
CA LYS A 8 15.63 -15.21 10.67
C LYS A 8 15.53 -14.26 9.48
N ARG A 9 15.88 -14.71 8.27
CA ARG A 9 15.74 -13.91 7.05
C ARG A 9 14.29 -13.54 6.74
N LEU A 10 13.34 -14.46 6.96
CA LEU A 10 11.91 -14.16 6.79
C LEU A 10 11.43 -13.09 7.79
N HIS A 11 11.87 -13.17 9.05
CA HIS A 11 11.53 -12.20 10.08
C HIS A 11 12.15 -10.81 9.80
N GLU A 12 13.44 -10.76 9.46
CA GLU A 12 14.10 -9.50 9.07
C GLU A 12 13.45 -8.86 7.84
N LYS A 13 13.05 -9.68 6.86
CA LYS A 13 12.35 -9.22 5.66
C LYS A 13 10.97 -8.65 5.98
N SER A 14 10.20 -9.29 6.86
CA SER A 14 8.87 -8.80 7.26
C SER A 14 8.95 -7.53 8.09
N GLU A 15 9.95 -7.43 8.97
CA GLU A 15 10.22 -6.26 9.81
C GLU A 15 10.65 -5.04 8.99
N ASN A 16 11.60 -5.21 8.07
CA ASN A 16 12.03 -4.15 7.16
C ASN A 16 10.88 -3.65 6.28
N MET A 17 10.05 -4.56 5.77
CA MET A 17 8.89 -4.17 4.96
C MET A 17 7.84 -3.41 5.77
N PHE A 18 7.62 -3.80 7.03
CA PHE A 18 6.76 -3.08 7.93
C PHE A 18 7.26 -1.66 8.21
N LEU A 19 8.56 -1.50 8.47
CA LEU A 19 9.18 -0.19 8.69
C LEU A 19 9.09 0.70 7.46
N LEU A 20 9.37 0.15 6.26
CA LEU A 20 9.22 0.85 4.99
C LEU A 20 7.79 1.40 4.85
N ARG A 21 6.78 0.52 4.89
CA ARG A 21 5.36 0.93 4.75
C ARG A 21 4.97 2.00 5.76
N ARG A 22 5.35 1.80 7.02
CA ARG A 22 5.00 2.73 8.11
C ARG A 22 5.61 4.10 7.89
N ASN A 23 6.89 4.18 7.52
CA ASN A 23 7.59 5.45 7.37
C ASN A 23 7.20 6.18 6.08
N VAL A 24 7.04 5.47 4.96
CA VAL A 24 6.51 6.04 3.71
C VAL A 24 5.12 6.63 3.95
N HIS A 25 4.22 5.90 4.61
CA HIS A 25 2.86 6.40 4.87
C HIS A 25 2.83 7.63 5.80
N ARG A 26 3.73 7.72 6.78
CA ARG A 26 3.86 8.94 7.61
C ARG A 26 4.31 10.13 6.77
N LEU A 27 5.16 9.88 5.78
CA LEU A 27 5.66 10.87 4.86
C LEU A 27 4.56 11.35 3.90
N GLU A 28 3.76 10.45 3.33
CA GLU A 28 2.56 10.78 2.54
C GLU A 28 1.61 11.70 3.30
N LYS A 29 1.35 11.38 4.58
CA LYS A 29 0.51 12.24 5.44
C LYS A 29 1.10 13.65 5.54
N GLY A 30 2.42 13.77 5.70
CA GLY A 30 3.09 15.07 5.72
C GLY A 30 2.95 15.84 4.41
N LEU A 31 3.05 15.15 3.27
CA LEU A 31 2.85 15.73 1.93
C LEU A 31 1.44 16.30 1.73
N LEU A 32 0.43 15.64 2.31
CA LEU A 32 -0.98 16.02 2.17
C LEU A 32 -1.46 17.08 3.18
N MET A 33 -0.67 17.42 4.22
CA MET A 33 -1.08 18.39 5.23
C MET A 33 -1.29 19.80 4.66
N ARG A 34 -2.31 20.51 5.15
CA ARG A 34 -2.60 21.90 4.80
C ARG A 34 -2.73 22.76 6.07
N PRO A 35 -1.95 23.85 6.25
CA PRO A 35 -0.78 24.20 5.44
C PRO A 35 0.36 23.20 5.65
N ARG A 36 1.09 22.89 4.57
CA ARG A 36 2.24 21.98 4.65
C ARG A 36 3.41 22.70 5.32
N ARG A 37 4.06 22.03 6.27
CA ARG A 37 5.30 22.55 6.89
C ARG A 37 6.44 22.50 5.86
N PRO A 38 7.32 23.51 5.81
CA PRO A 38 8.44 23.51 4.88
C PRO A 38 9.41 22.35 5.15
N VAL A 39 9.56 21.95 6.42
CA VAL A 39 10.40 20.81 6.84
C VAL A 39 9.56 19.87 7.71
N PHE A 40 9.58 18.57 7.37
CA PHE A 40 8.93 17.49 8.13
C PHE A 40 9.74 16.20 7.98
N GLY A 41 9.30 15.08 8.55
CA GLY A 41 9.96 13.78 8.32
C GLY A 41 11.30 13.51 9.03
N LEU A 42 11.94 14.52 9.64
CA LEU A 42 13.29 14.44 10.20
C LEU A 42 13.56 13.24 11.13
N LYS A 43 12.57 12.84 11.95
CA LYS A 43 12.75 11.77 12.94
C LYS A 43 12.83 10.36 12.35
N TYR A 44 12.50 10.19 11.06
CA TYR A 44 12.39 8.85 10.45
C TYR A 44 12.86 8.79 9.01
N ILE A 45 13.30 9.90 8.41
CA ILE A 45 13.81 9.91 7.03
C ILE A 45 15.11 9.10 6.90
N GLU A 46 16.01 9.20 7.88
CA GLU A 46 17.25 8.42 7.91
C GLU A 46 16.96 6.90 8.01
N GLU A 47 16.07 6.51 8.92
CA GLU A 47 15.62 5.11 9.05
C GLU A 47 14.97 4.61 7.74
N LEU A 48 14.16 5.46 7.09
CA LEU A 48 13.49 5.13 5.84
C LEU A 48 14.49 4.88 4.70
N ILE A 49 15.47 5.76 4.51
CA ILE A 49 16.48 5.59 3.45
C ILE A 49 17.34 4.35 3.71
N ASN A 50 17.79 4.11 4.94
CA ASN A 50 18.58 2.92 5.27
C ASN A 50 17.82 1.62 5.00
N VAL A 51 16.52 1.57 5.37
CA VAL A 51 15.68 0.40 5.11
C VAL A 51 15.42 0.25 3.61
N TYR A 52 15.20 1.35 2.89
CA TYR A 52 14.96 1.36 1.45
C TYR A 52 16.18 0.86 0.68
N GLU A 53 17.37 1.41 0.95
CA GLU A 53 18.65 0.97 0.39
C GLU A 53 18.91 -0.52 0.66
N GLY A 54 18.68 -0.95 1.90
CA GLY A 54 18.84 -2.35 2.30
C GLY A 54 17.86 -3.32 1.64
N LEU A 55 16.71 -2.84 1.14
CA LEU A 55 15.74 -3.65 0.41
C LEU A 55 15.99 -3.65 -1.10
N VAL A 56 16.46 -2.53 -1.68
CA VAL A 56 16.83 -2.43 -3.10
C VAL A 56 18.08 -3.26 -3.40
N SER A 57 19.12 -3.14 -2.55
CA SER A 57 20.39 -3.88 -2.70
C SER A 57 20.25 -5.41 -2.58
N LYS A 58 19.20 -5.89 -1.92
CA LYS A 58 18.94 -7.32 -1.71
C LYS A 58 18.15 -7.98 -2.85
N ASP A 59 18.02 -7.30 -3.99
CA ASP A 59 17.38 -7.71 -5.23
C ASP A 59 16.32 -8.79 -5.05
N ILE A 60 15.13 -8.36 -4.62
CA ILE A 60 14.02 -9.26 -4.32
C ILE A 60 13.35 -9.62 -5.65
N GLU A 61 14.04 -10.37 -6.50
CA GLU A 61 13.65 -10.65 -7.89
C GLU A 61 12.35 -11.46 -8.02
N ASN A 62 11.87 -12.10 -6.95
CA ASN A 62 10.80 -13.11 -7.06
C ASN A 62 9.46 -12.76 -6.40
N ASP A 63 9.23 -11.52 -5.95
CA ASP A 63 7.96 -11.14 -5.32
C ASP A 63 7.38 -9.82 -5.87
N SER A 64 6.35 -9.96 -6.70
CA SER A 64 5.64 -8.83 -7.32
C SER A 64 5.01 -7.88 -6.31
N SER A 65 4.60 -8.36 -5.13
CA SER A 65 4.05 -7.53 -4.05
C SER A 65 5.12 -6.61 -3.46
N ILE A 66 6.34 -7.11 -3.35
CA ILE A 66 7.47 -6.35 -2.80
C ILE A 66 7.95 -5.30 -3.78
N LYS A 67 8.06 -5.69 -5.06
CA LYS A 67 8.40 -4.79 -6.16
C LYS A 67 7.47 -3.57 -6.20
N ASN A 68 6.16 -3.81 -6.07
CA ASN A 68 5.16 -2.75 -6.02
C ASN A 68 5.31 -1.79 -4.85
N GLN A 69 5.76 -2.28 -3.69
CA GLN A 69 5.97 -1.45 -2.50
C GLN A 69 7.24 -0.61 -2.60
N LEU A 70 8.30 -1.15 -3.21
CA LEU A 70 9.53 -0.41 -3.46
C LEU A 70 9.31 0.71 -4.48
N ILE A 71 8.56 0.45 -5.54
CA ILE A 71 8.13 1.48 -6.51
C ILE A 71 7.34 2.58 -5.81
N TRP A 72 6.32 2.23 -5.01
CA TRP A 72 5.54 3.21 -4.27
C TRP A 72 6.39 4.01 -3.28
N ALA A 73 7.31 3.37 -2.56
CA ALA A 73 8.23 4.06 -1.66
C ALA A 73 9.12 5.05 -2.42
N HIS A 74 9.61 4.65 -3.60
CA HIS A 74 10.42 5.52 -4.46
C HIS A 74 9.64 6.76 -4.90
N ASP A 75 8.42 6.58 -5.44
CA ASP A 75 7.59 7.69 -5.94
C ASP A 75 7.26 8.70 -4.82
N VAL A 76 7.00 8.21 -3.61
CA VAL A 76 6.73 9.07 -2.45
C VAL A 76 8.00 9.80 -1.97
N LEU A 77 9.17 9.14 -2.01
CA LEU A 77 10.45 9.76 -1.67
C LEU A 77 10.85 10.82 -2.70
N GLU A 78 10.64 10.56 -3.99
CA GLU A 78 10.89 11.51 -5.07
C GLU A 78 10.05 12.79 -4.87
N GLU A 79 8.74 12.64 -4.63
CA GLU A 79 7.84 13.77 -4.34
C GLU A 79 8.19 14.47 -3.01
N TYR A 80 8.70 13.75 -2.02
CA TYR A 80 9.16 14.36 -0.79
C TYR A 80 10.34 15.29 -1.01
N PHE A 81 11.37 14.81 -1.70
CA PHE A 81 12.57 15.59 -1.97
C PHE A 81 12.31 16.71 -2.98
N SER A 82 11.31 16.61 -3.85
CA SER A 82 10.95 17.71 -4.75
C SER A 82 10.37 18.91 -4.01
N VAL A 83 9.76 18.71 -2.83
CA VAL A 83 9.02 19.79 -2.15
C VAL A 83 9.54 20.20 -0.77
N VAL A 84 10.27 19.34 -0.08
CA VAL A 84 10.78 19.69 1.26
C VAL A 84 11.85 20.78 1.18
N GLY A 85 11.83 21.70 2.15
CA GLY A 85 12.82 22.77 2.28
C GLY A 85 14.20 22.28 2.70
N GLU A 86 15.17 23.20 2.68
CA GLU A 86 16.57 22.89 3.00
C GLU A 86 16.75 22.51 4.47
N HIS A 87 17.42 21.38 4.71
CA HIS A 87 17.83 20.94 6.03
C HIS A 87 19.00 19.96 5.91
N THR A 88 20.00 20.07 6.78
CA THR A 88 21.25 19.27 6.71
C THR A 88 21.01 17.76 6.63
N ILE A 89 20.13 17.22 7.49
CA ILE A 89 19.75 15.80 7.47
C ILE A 89 19.08 15.40 6.15
N ILE A 90 18.19 16.25 5.63
CA ILE A 90 17.42 15.95 4.42
C ILE A 90 18.33 15.98 3.19
N SER A 91 19.27 16.92 3.13
CA SER A 91 20.27 16.98 2.05
C SER A 91 21.11 15.71 2.02
N LYS A 92 21.62 15.26 3.17
CA LYS A 92 22.36 13.97 3.25
C LYS A 92 21.51 12.79 2.78
N CYS A 93 20.26 12.69 3.23
CA CYS A 93 19.35 11.62 2.80
C CYS A 93 19.00 11.72 1.31
N ARG A 94 18.94 12.93 0.74
CA ARG A 94 18.71 13.15 -0.69
C ARG A 94 19.90 12.65 -1.50
N ASP A 95 21.12 12.99 -1.08
CA ASP A 95 22.34 12.54 -1.76
C ASP A 95 22.41 11.00 -1.73
N GLN A 96 22.15 10.38 -0.57
CA GLN A 96 22.04 8.92 -0.47
C GLN A 96 20.96 8.34 -1.39
N PHE A 97 19.80 8.96 -1.47
CA PHE A 97 18.70 8.49 -2.32
C PHE A 97 19.05 8.56 -3.82
N GLN A 98 19.81 9.57 -4.24
CA GLN A 98 20.22 9.73 -5.65
C GLN A 98 21.21 8.66 -6.11
N GLU A 99 22.01 8.10 -5.20
CA GLU A 99 22.92 6.99 -5.49
C GLU A 99 22.19 5.64 -5.61
N ILE A 100 20.94 5.54 -5.14
CA ILE A 100 20.15 4.31 -5.21
C ILE A 100 19.50 4.22 -6.59
N ASP A 101 20.11 3.46 -7.50
CA ASP A 101 19.48 3.13 -8.77
C ASP A 101 18.45 2.01 -8.59
N ILE A 102 17.21 2.27 -9.02
CA ILE A 102 16.16 1.27 -9.08
C ILE A 102 16.03 0.75 -10.51
N ALA A 103 16.32 -0.54 -10.69
CA ALA A 103 16.10 -1.27 -11.94
C ALA A 103 14.62 -1.32 -12.38
N TYR A 104 13.69 -0.83 -11.56
CA TYR A 104 12.24 -0.99 -11.72
C TYR A 104 11.55 0.37 -11.68
N LYS A 105 11.46 1.04 -12.82
CA LYS A 105 10.64 2.25 -13.00
C LYS A 105 9.20 1.86 -13.34
N SER A 106 8.24 2.54 -12.74
CA SER A 106 6.83 2.46 -13.11
C SER A 106 6.52 3.51 -14.17
N ASP A 107 5.74 3.16 -15.18
CA ASP A 107 5.22 4.14 -16.16
C ASP A 107 4.21 5.12 -15.52
N GLU A 108 3.60 4.76 -14.39
CA GLU A 108 2.67 5.61 -13.63
C GLU A 108 3.21 5.89 -12.21
N LYS A 109 3.30 7.18 -11.82
CA LYS A 109 3.71 7.58 -10.47
C LYS A 109 2.65 7.23 -9.42
N LYS A 110 3.01 6.43 -8.41
CA LYS A 110 2.17 6.07 -7.26
C LYS A 110 2.31 7.10 -6.13
N VAL A 111 1.99 8.35 -6.45
CA VAL A 111 1.89 9.42 -5.43
C VAL A 111 0.48 9.45 -4.81
N PRO A 112 0.32 9.97 -3.58
CA PRO A 112 -1.00 10.05 -2.95
C PRO A 112 -2.00 10.76 -3.86
N PHE A 113 -3.16 10.14 -4.08
CA PHE A 113 -4.21 10.72 -4.90
C PHE A 113 -4.61 12.08 -4.34
N ASN A 114 -4.51 13.12 -5.17
CA ASN A 114 -5.16 14.38 -4.88
C ASN A 114 -6.66 14.13 -4.69
N LEU A 115 -7.25 14.73 -3.66
CA LEU A 115 -8.68 14.64 -3.41
C LEU A 115 -9.41 15.02 -4.71
N ILE A 116 -10.04 14.05 -5.36
CA ILE A 116 -10.84 14.31 -6.56
C ILE A 116 -12.03 15.15 -6.07
N THR A 117 -11.98 16.46 -6.35
CA THR A 117 -13.00 17.44 -5.95
C THR A 117 -14.25 17.38 -6.81
N LYS A 118 -14.32 16.45 -7.77
CA LYS A 118 -15.57 16.18 -8.50
C LYS A 118 -16.56 15.56 -7.52
N GLY A 119 -17.75 16.16 -7.39
CA GLY A 119 -18.81 15.66 -6.51
C GLY A 119 -19.11 14.18 -6.73
N SER A 120 -19.58 13.52 -5.68
CA SER A 120 -19.96 12.09 -5.75
C SER A 120 -20.95 11.87 -6.90
N PRO A 121 -20.73 10.87 -7.78
CA PRO A 121 -21.71 10.51 -8.80
C PRO A 121 -22.98 9.91 -8.18
N VAL A 122 -22.91 9.42 -6.93
CA VAL A 122 -24.03 8.84 -6.19
C VAL A 122 -24.65 9.90 -5.28
N GLN A 123 -25.95 10.11 -5.42
CA GLN A 123 -26.71 11.03 -4.57
C GLN A 123 -27.02 10.39 -3.21
N TYR A 124 -27.21 11.22 -2.18
CA TYR A 124 -27.48 10.75 -0.82
C TYR A 124 -28.69 9.79 -0.76
N ASP A 125 -29.80 10.15 -1.41
CA ASP A 125 -31.02 9.34 -1.36
C ASP A 125 -30.84 7.96 -2.00
N GLU A 126 -30.04 7.86 -3.06
CA GLU A 126 -29.72 6.59 -3.72
C GLU A 126 -28.85 5.71 -2.80
N PHE A 127 -27.82 6.31 -2.20
CA PHE A 127 -26.98 5.63 -1.21
C PHE A 127 -27.78 5.18 0.01
N PHE A 128 -28.68 6.02 0.52
CA PHE A 128 -29.53 5.69 1.65
C PHE A 128 -30.49 4.55 1.33
N LYS A 129 -31.10 4.53 0.15
CA LYS A 129 -31.91 3.39 -0.32
C LYS A 129 -31.09 2.10 -0.41
N LEU A 130 -29.85 2.17 -0.94
CA LEU A 130 -28.96 1.00 -1.01
C LEU A 130 -28.66 0.44 0.38
N THR A 131 -28.25 1.29 1.32
CA THR A 131 -27.93 0.86 2.70
C THR A 131 -29.17 0.32 3.43
N LYS A 132 -30.34 0.92 3.20
CA LYS A 132 -31.63 0.43 3.73
C LYS A 132 -32.10 -0.86 3.09
N ASN A 133 -31.72 -1.18 1.86
CA ASN A 133 -32.11 -2.44 1.20
C ASN A 133 -31.23 -3.62 1.58
N ARG A 134 -29.99 -3.37 2.03
CA ARG A 134 -29.07 -4.44 2.47
C ARG A 134 -29.69 -5.24 3.63
N ARG A 135 -29.77 -6.57 3.48
CA ARG A 135 -30.24 -7.50 4.51
C ARG A 135 -29.25 -8.65 4.67
N SER A 136 -29.20 -9.22 5.86
CA SER A 136 -28.52 -10.50 6.09
C SER A 136 -29.42 -11.62 5.56
N VAL A 137 -29.17 -12.05 4.32
CA VAL A 137 -29.87 -13.14 3.66
C VAL A 137 -29.27 -14.47 4.14
N ARG A 138 -30.13 -15.43 4.51
CA ARG A 138 -29.72 -16.76 5.02
C ARG A 138 -30.05 -17.92 4.09
N TRP A 139 -30.84 -17.67 3.05
CA TRP A 139 -31.26 -18.65 2.06
C TRP A 139 -30.90 -18.15 0.67
N PHE A 140 -30.13 -18.93 -0.07
CA PHE A 140 -29.62 -18.60 -1.39
C PHE A 140 -30.19 -19.57 -2.42
N LEU A 141 -30.38 -19.09 -3.65
CA LEU A 141 -30.74 -19.95 -4.78
C LEU A 141 -29.54 -20.84 -5.14
N PRO A 142 -29.77 -22.09 -5.60
CA PRO A 142 -28.71 -22.95 -6.13
C PRO A 142 -28.31 -22.49 -7.55
N LYS A 143 -27.87 -21.23 -7.65
CA LYS A 143 -27.50 -20.57 -8.90
C LYS A 143 -26.07 -20.04 -8.78
N PRO A 144 -25.15 -20.44 -9.67
CA PRO A 144 -23.79 -19.93 -9.65
C PRO A 144 -23.76 -18.43 -10.00
N VAL A 145 -22.82 -17.71 -9.38
CA VAL A 145 -22.57 -16.28 -9.65
C VAL A 145 -21.39 -16.17 -10.62
N PRO A 146 -21.49 -15.37 -11.71
CA PRO A 146 -20.37 -15.17 -12.62
C PRO A 146 -19.12 -14.64 -11.90
N ARG A 147 -17.95 -15.22 -12.18
CA ARG A 147 -16.69 -14.86 -11.50
C ARG A 147 -16.37 -13.37 -11.58
N LYS A 148 -16.63 -12.75 -12.74
CA LYS A 148 -16.45 -11.30 -12.95
C LYS A 148 -17.19 -10.44 -11.92
N MET A 149 -18.38 -10.84 -11.47
CA MET A 149 -19.13 -10.09 -10.45
C MET A 149 -18.48 -10.19 -9.07
N ILE A 150 -17.90 -11.35 -8.75
CA ILE A 150 -17.14 -11.57 -7.52
C ILE A 150 -15.88 -10.71 -7.53
N ASP A 151 -15.15 -10.72 -8.66
CA ASP A 151 -13.93 -9.90 -8.82
C ASP A 151 -14.25 -8.41 -8.68
N GLN A 152 -15.35 -7.93 -9.27
CA GLN A 152 -15.81 -6.55 -9.10
C GLN A 152 -16.14 -6.20 -7.65
N ALA A 153 -16.76 -7.13 -6.90
CA ALA A 153 -17.04 -6.92 -5.48
C ALA A 153 -15.75 -6.85 -4.65
N ILE A 154 -14.74 -7.69 -4.95
CA ILE A 154 -13.43 -7.64 -4.30
C ILE A 154 -12.73 -6.32 -4.62
N LEU A 155 -12.71 -5.90 -5.90
CA LEU A 155 -12.10 -4.63 -6.31
C LEU A 155 -12.73 -3.43 -5.58
N ALA A 156 -14.06 -3.44 -5.39
CA ALA A 156 -14.74 -2.43 -4.59
C ALA A 156 -14.33 -2.50 -3.11
N ALA A 157 -14.23 -3.70 -2.53
CA ALA A 157 -13.82 -3.89 -1.14
C ALA A 157 -12.40 -3.38 -0.87
N VAL A 158 -11.47 -3.55 -1.83
CA VAL A 158 -10.07 -3.07 -1.72
C VAL A 158 -9.96 -1.55 -1.61
N GLN A 159 -10.97 -0.78 -2.03
CA GLN A 159 -11.00 0.67 -1.85
C GLN A 159 -11.21 1.10 -0.39
N SER A 160 -11.53 0.15 0.51
CA SER A 160 -11.70 0.45 1.93
C SER A 160 -10.38 0.92 2.55
N PRO A 161 -10.39 1.99 3.36
CA PRO A 161 -9.18 2.47 4.01
C PRO A 161 -8.64 1.43 5.00
N SER A 162 -7.31 1.32 5.08
CA SER A 162 -6.64 0.49 6.07
C SER A 162 -5.49 1.24 6.74
N SER A 163 -5.18 0.88 7.99
CA SER A 163 -4.08 1.50 8.74
C SER A 163 -2.76 1.37 7.98
N CYS A 164 -2.12 2.50 7.67
CA CYS A 164 -0.88 2.55 6.88
C CYS A 164 -0.96 1.85 5.51
N ASN A 165 -2.15 1.86 4.89
CA ASN A 165 -2.43 1.15 3.63
C ASN A 165 -1.95 -0.32 3.64
N ARG A 166 -2.04 -0.99 4.80
CA ARG A 166 -1.51 -2.34 4.99
C ARG A 166 -2.26 -3.40 4.20
N LEU A 167 -3.53 -3.14 3.88
CA LEU A 167 -4.47 -4.08 3.27
C LEU A 167 -4.36 -5.48 3.94
N PRO A 168 -4.56 -5.59 5.27
CA PRO A 168 -4.23 -6.80 6.03
C PRO A 168 -5.32 -7.89 5.87
N TYR A 169 -5.79 -8.10 4.65
CA TYR A 169 -6.85 -9.05 4.34
C TYR A 169 -6.45 -9.91 3.15
N GLU A 170 -6.89 -11.17 3.20
CA GLU A 170 -6.79 -12.14 2.11
C GLU A 170 -8.22 -12.50 1.69
N PHE A 171 -8.52 -12.40 0.40
CA PHE A 171 -9.80 -12.84 -0.13
C PHE A 171 -9.65 -14.26 -0.68
N ARG A 172 -10.26 -15.23 0.00
CA ARG A 172 -10.36 -16.61 -0.47
C ARG A 172 -11.73 -16.84 -1.06
N VAL A 173 -11.79 -17.16 -2.36
CA VAL A 173 -13.04 -17.49 -3.05
C VAL A 173 -13.15 -19.00 -3.14
N ILE A 174 -14.18 -19.56 -2.50
CA ILE A 174 -14.47 -21.00 -2.49
C ILE A 174 -15.78 -21.20 -3.24
N ASP A 175 -15.67 -21.69 -4.47
CA ASP A 175 -16.80 -21.93 -5.39
C ASP A 175 -16.93 -23.40 -5.82
N ASP A 176 -16.08 -24.30 -5.30
CA ASP A 176 -16.23 -25.75 -5.44
C ASP A 176 -17.17 -26.31 -4.35
N GLU A 177 -18.27 -26.94 -4.77
CA GLU A 177 -19.28 -27.52 -3.87
C GLU A 177 -18.74 -28.56 -2.89
N LYS A 178 -17.66 -29.28 -3.25
CA LYS A 178 -17.02 -30.25 -2.36
C LYS A 178 -16.25 -29.54 -1.26
N MET A 179 -15.46 -28.52 -1.62
CA MET A 179 -14.71 -27.71 -0.67
C MET A 179 -15.61 -26.95 0.30
N VAL A 180 -16.77 -26.45 -0.16
CA VAL A 180 -17.73 -25.73 0.71
C VAL A 180 -18.23 -26.60 1.88
N LYS A 181 -18.27 -27.93 1.73
CA LYS A 181 -18.69 -28.84 2.81
C LYS A 181 -17.57 -29.15 3.83
N GLU A 182 -16.32 -28.87 3.49
CA GLU A 182 -15.15 -29.20 4.30
C GLU A 182 -14.63 -28.01 5.12
N VAL A 183 -15.07 -26.79 4.80
CA VAL A 183 -14.63 -25.52 5.43
C VAL A 183 -15.58 -25.08 6.53
#